data_AF-A0A183CFF0-F1
#
_entry.id   AF-A0A183CFF0-F1
#
_cell.length_a   1.000
_cell.length_b   1.000
_cell.length_c   1.000
_cell.angle_alpha   90.00
_cell.angle_beta   90.00
_cell.angle_gamma   90.00
#
_symmetry.space_group_name_H-M   'P 1'
#
loop_
_entity.id
_entity.type
_entity.pdbx_description
1 polymer ?
#
loop_
_entity_poly.entity_id
_entity_poly.type
_entity_poly.pdbx_seq_one_letter_code
_entity_poly.pdbx_strand_id
1 'polypeptide(L)'
;MINVSTDPQTNEPEYQLRQIEVNCGSIASAGCIERLATLHRRVLEKSGYSKRAIDNALPENRSGTALALTIFKAWEQLKDPQAILVFLLLAMPGMVERFFPDPSEAQMVADIRNTFAKLWGLENDDEKTRAVIEDAIAHPERYVLKPNKEGGGVNFWGQDIVDKLETFTPKLFGLSIQTSHNNRSEQPETAKAHRG
;
A
#
# COMPACT_ATOMS: atom_id res chain seq x y z
N MET A 1 10.67 -15.82 -17.49
CA MET A 1 11.90 -16.58 -17.84
C MET A 1 11.50 -17.52 -18.97
N ILE A 2 12.32 -17.64 -20.02
CA ILE A 2 11.94 -18.35 -21.25
C ILE A 2 12.38 -19.81 -21.13
N ASN A 3 11.49 -20.77 -21.40
CA ASN A 3 11.89 -22.16 -21.57
C ASN A 3 12.48 -22.35 -22.95
N VAL A 4 13.65 -22.96 -23.04
CA VAL A 4 14.30 -23.24 -24.31
C VAL A 4 14.19 -24.74 -24.57
N SER A 5 13.35 -25.12 -25.53
CA SER A 5 13.36 -26.44 -26.15
C SER A 5 14.21 -26.40 -27.41
N THR A 6 14.54 -27.56 -27.97
CA THR A 6 15.11 -27.67 -29.31
C THR A 6 14.03 -28.16 -30.23
N ASP A 7 13.79 -27.45 -31.34
CA ASP A 7 12.88 -27.91 -32.37
C ASP A 7 13.45 -29.19 -33.00
N PRO A 8 12.75 -30.33 -32.93
CA PRO A 8 13.25 -31.60 -33.43
C PRO A 8 13.38 -31.67 -34.96
N GLN A 9 12.79 -30.73 -35.71
CA GLN A 9 12.89 -30.68 -37.18
C GLN A 9 14.01 -29.76 -37.66
N THR A 10 14.22 -28.63 -36.99
CA THR A 10 15.17 -27.60 -37.42
C THR A 10 16.46 -27.57 -36.59
N ASN A 11 16.47 -28.24 -35.42
CA ASN A 11 17.54 -28.23 -34.42
C ASN A 11 17.86 -26.82 -33.87
N GLU A 12 16.95 -25.86 -34.05
CA GLU A 12 17.04 -24.49 -33.53
C GLU A 12 16.41 -24.37 -32.13
N PRO A 13 16.81 -23.38 -31.32
CA PRO A 13 16.19 -23.13 -30.03
C PRO A 13 14.76 -22.60 -30.19
N GLU A 14 13.81 -23.28 -29.58
CA GLU A 14 12.41 -22.88 -29.48
C GLU A 14 12.15 -22.25 -28.10
N TYR A 15 11.58 -21.05 -28.10
CA TYR A 15 11.36 -20.25 -26.90
C TYR A 15 9.90 -20.26 -26.49
N GLN A 16 9.61 -20.81 -25.31
CA GLN A 16 8.25 -20.89 -24.78
C GLN A 16 8.07 -19.99 -23.55
N LEU A 17 6.92 -19.33 -23.49
CA LEU A 17 6.52 -18.52 -22.34
C LEU A 17 6.29 -19.42 -21.12
N ARG A 18 6.92 -19.10 -19.98
CA ARG A 18 6.58 -19.69 -18.69
C ARG A 18 6.28 -18.61 -17.67
N GLN A 19 5.14 -18.78 -17.01
CA GLN A 19 4.74 -17.99 -15.86
C GLN A 19 5.62 -18.38 -14.66
N ILE A 20 6.18 -17.38 -13.99
CA ILE A 20 7.07 -17.59 -12.84
C ILE A 20 6.31 -17.40 -11.53
N GLU A 21 5.47 -16.37 -11.46
CA GLU A 21 4.70 -16.02 -10.27
C GLU A 21 3.41 -15.27 -10.63
N VAL A 22 2.53 -15.13 -9.63
CA VAL A 22 1.41 -14.19 -9.63
C VAL A 22 1.52 -13.35 -8.37
N ASN A 23 1.54 -12.04 -8.53
CA ASN A 23 1.57 -11.09 -7.42
C ASN A 23 0.17 -10.48 -7.22
N CYS A 24 -0.20 -10.23 -5.97
CA CYS A 24 -1.48 -9.62 -5.59
C CYS A 24 -1.29 -8.68 -4.38
N GLY A 25 -2.25 -7.78 -4.12
CA GLY A 25 -2.17 -6.83 -3.01
C GLY A 25 -1.29 -5.62 -3.33
N SER A 26 -0.14 -5.50 -2.66
CA SER A 26 0.79 -4.38 -2.79
C SER A 26 1.63 -4.41 -4.07
N ILE A 27 0.98 -4.39 -5.23
CA ILE A 27 1.66 -4.42 -6.52
C ILE A 27 2.34 -3.08 -6.78
N ALA A 28 3.67 -3.10 -6.92
CA ALA A 28 4.46 -1.94 -7.26
C ALA A 28 4.42 -1.64 -8.78
N SER A 29 5.02 -0.52 -9.18
CA SER A 29 5.42 -0.22 -10.57
C SER A 29 4.33 0.21 -11.57
N ALA A 30 3.03 0.18 -11.24
CA ALA A 30 1.97 0.63 -12.17
C ALA A 30 2.22 2.04 -12.72
N GLY A 31 2.62 3.00 -11.87
CA GLY A 31 2.98 4.35 -12.33
C GLY A 31 4.34 4.43 -13.03
N CYS A 32 5.32 3.63 -12.61
CA CYS A 32 6.68 3.68 -13.13
C CYS A 32 6.80 3.05 -14.52
N ILE A 33 6.11 1.94 -14.77
CA ILE A 33 6.19 1.20 -16.05
C ILE A 33 5.56 2.00 -17.19
N GLU A 34 4.45 2.72 -16.93
CA GLU A 34 3.85 3.64 -17.91
C GLU A 34 4.86 4.73 -18.34
N ARG A 35 5.59 5.33 -17.39
CA ARG A 35 6.64 6.31 -17.67
C ARG A 35 7.84 5.68 -18.37
N LEU A 36 8.23 4.46 -17.99
CA LEU A 36 9.32 3.73 -18.61
C LEU A 36 9.02 3.42 -20.09
N ALA A 37 7.79 3.04 -20.41
CA ALA A 37 7.36 2.82 -21.80
C ALA A 37 7.47 4.11 -22.62
N THR A 38 7.06 5.24 -22.04
CA THR A 38 7.20 6.57 -22.65
C THR A 38 8.67 6.94 -22.87
N LEU A 39 9.54 6.64 -21.89
CA LEU A 39 10.98 6.88 -22.00
C LEU A 39 11.62 6.05 -23.11
N HIS A 40 11.33 4.74 -23.19
CA HIS A 40 11.86 3.87 -24.25
C HIS A 40 11.43 4.34 -25.64
N ARG A 41 10.17 4.74 -25.79
CA ARG A 41 9.66 5.33 -27.04
C ARG A 41 10.47 6.57 -27.43
N ARG A 42 10.69 7.50 -26.51
CA ARG A 42 11.48 8.72 -26.75
C ARG A 42 12.93 8.41 -27.14
N VAL A 43 13.55 7.42 -26.51
CA VAL A 43 14.92 7.00 -26.85
C VAL A 43 14.98 6.48 -28.29
N LEU A 44 14.07 5.59 -28.69
CA LEU A 44 14.04 5.06 -30.06
C LEU A 44 13.76 6.15 -31.10
N GLU A 45 12.84 7.08 -30.81
CA GLU A 45 12.59 8.23 -31.67
C GLU A 45 13.86 9.07 -31.87
N LYS A 46 14.59 9.36 -30.79
CA LYS A 46 15.85 10.12 -30.84
C LYS A 46 16.99 9.37 -31.53
N SER A 47 16.95 8.03 -31.54
CA SER A 47 17.87 7.18 -32.28
C SER A 47 17.51 7.03 -33.78
N GLY A 48 16.46 7.69 -34.26
CA GLY A 48 16.10 7.72 -35.68
C GLY A 48 15.21 6.57 -36.15
N TYR A 49 14.66 5.76 -35.24
CA TYR A 49 13.69 4.72 -35.63
C TYR A 49 12.38 5.33 -36.10
N SER A 50 11.80 4.75 -37.15
CA SER A 50 10.49 5.20 -37.64
C SER A 50 9.38 4.93 -36.61
N LYS A 51 8.37 5.79 -36.57
CA LYS A 51 7.19 5.63 -35.71
C LYS A 51 6.57 4.23 -35.85
N ARG A 52 6.47 3.70 -37.08
CA ARG A 52 5.93 2.36 -37.36
C ARG A 52 6.75 1.26 -36.68
N ALA A 53 8.09 1.34 -36.73
CA ALA A 53 8.94 0.36 -36.08
C ALA A 53 8.77 0.40 -34.55
N ILE A 54 8.64 1.60 -33.99
CA ILE A 54 8.45 1.81 -32.55
C ILE A 54 7.08 1.28 -32.10
N ASP A 55 6.01 1.59 -32.83
CA ASP A 55 4.65 1.14 -32.50
C ASP A 55 4.52 -0.39 -32.57
N ASN A 56 5.24 -1.04 -33.49
CA ASN A 56 5.28 -2.49 -33.59
C ASN A 56 6.08 -3.16 -32.45
N ALA A 57 7.11 -2.50 -31.93
CA ALA A 57 8.00 -3.06 -30.91
C ALA A 57 7.57 -2.71 -29.47
N LEU A 58 6.94 -1.56 -29.27
CA LEU A 58 6.57 -1.02 -27.97
C LEU A 58 5.06 -0.75 -27.91
N PRO A 59 4.26 -1.72 -27.43
CA PRO A 59 2.83 -1.51 -27.25
C PRO A 59 2.57 -0.39 -26.23
N GLU A 60 1.40 0.22 -26.37
CA GLU A 60 0.96 1.25 -25.42
C GLU A 60 0.79 0.65 -24.01
N ASN A 61 1.30 1.34 -23.00
CA ASN A 61 1.14 0.95 -21.60
C ASN A 61 0.42 2.06 -20.84
N ARG A 62 -0.74 1.73 -20.28
CA ARG A 62 -1.58 2.65 -19.47
C ARG A 62 -1.84 2.08 -18.08
N SER A 63 -0.87 1.37 -17.51
CA SER A 63 -1.04 0.66 -16.23
C SER A 63 -1.37 1.59 -15.06
N GLY A 64 -0.82 2.81 -15.03
CA GLY A 64 -1.17 3.80 -14.01
C GLY A 64 -2.60 4.29 -14.16
N THR A 65 -3.01 4.58 -15.40
CA THR A 65 -4.40 4.95 -15.72
C THR A 65 -5.38 3.83 -15.36
N ALA A 66 -5.05 2.58 -15.71
CA ALA A 66 -5.87 1.42 -15.40
C ALA A 66 -6.04 1.23 -13.89
N LEU A 67 -4.98 1.42 -13.11
CA LEU A 67 -5.05 1.36 -11.65
C LEU A 67 -5.97 2.46 -11.09
N ALA A 68 -5.81 3.71 -11.53
CA ALA A 68 -6.66 4.81 -11.11
C ALA A 68 -8.15 4.55 -11.44
N LEU A 69 -8.44 4.05 -12.64
CA LEU A 69 -9.79 3.71 -13.05
C LEU A 69 -10.38 2.57 -12.21
N THR A 70 -9.59 1.55 -11.89
CA THR A 70 -10.02 0.45 -11.01
C THR A 70 -10.37 0.95 -9.62
N ILE A 71 -9.53 1.81 -9.02
CA ILE A 71 -9.79 2.42 -7.72
C ILE A 71 -11.06 3.27 -7.75
N PHE A 72 -11.23 4.09 -8.79
CA PHE A 72 -12.43 4.91 -8.99
C PHE A 72 -13.69 4.05 -9.08
N LYS A 73 -13.67 3.01 -9.91
CA LYS A 73 -14.80 2.07 -10.06
C LYS A 73 -15.12 1.35 -8.76
N ALA A 74 -14.11 1.01 -7.95
CA ALA A 74 -14.32 0.41 -6.64
C ALA A 74 -14.99 1.40 -5.67
N TRP A 75 -14.57 2.67 -5.68
CA TRP A 75 -15.21 3.72 -4.91
C TRP A 75 -16.68 3.93 -5.33
N GLU A 76 -17.00 3.90 -6.62
CA GLU A 76 -18.39 4.01 -7.10
C GLU A 76 -19.31 2.92 -6.52
N GLN A 77 -18.78 1.72 -6.24
CA GLN A 77 -19.56 0.64 -5.62
C GLN A 77 -19.98 0.94 -4.18
N LEU A 78 -19.31 1.88 -3.49
CA LEU A 78 -19.65 2.28 -2.13
C LEU A 78 -20.96 3.06 -2.06
N LYS A 79 -21.40 3.67 -3.18
CA LYS A 79 -22.65 4.44 -3.30
C LYS A 79 -22.80 5.56 -2.26
N ASP A 80 -21.70 6.01 -1.69
CA ASP A 80 -21.63 7.10 -0.73
C ASP A 80 -20.66 8.16 -1.29
N PRO A 81 -21.16 9.34 -1.71
CA PRO A 81 -20.30 10.39 -2.25
C PRO A 81 -19.37 11.00 -1.19
N GLN A 82 -19.59 10.73 0.10
CA GLN A 82 -18.72 11.17 1.19
C GLN A 82 -17.68 10.09 1.58
N ALA A 83 -17.70 8.92 0.95
CA ALA A 83 -16.69 7.89 1.20
C ALA A 83 -15.31 8.36 0.75
N ILE A 84 -14.28 8.06 1.55
CA ILE A 84 -12.89 8.45 1.30
C ILE A 84 -12.05 7.19 1.01
N LEU A 85 -11.15 7.30 0.05
CA LEU A 85 -10.15 6.27 -0.25
C LEU A 85 -8.95 6.41 0.70
N VAL A 86 -8.66 5.37 1.47
CA VAL A 86 -7.54 5.34 2.42
C VAL A 86 -6.35 4.62 1.79
N PHE A 87 -5.25 5.34 1.56
CA PHE A 87 -3.96 4.74 1.21
C PHE A 87 -3.13 4.57 2.48
N LEU A 88 -2.77 3.33 2.83
CA LEU A 88 -2.14 3.00 4.13
C LEU A 88 -0.84 3.77 4.41
N LEU A 89 -0.07 4.16 3.39
CA LEU A 89 1.13 5.00 3.56
C LEU A 89 0.81 6.41 4.09
N LEU A 90 -0.35 6.97 3.73
CA LEU A 90 -0.77 8.30 4.19
C LEU A 90 -1.05 8.34 5.69
N ALA A 91 -1.29 7.19 6.31
CA ALA A 91 -1.53 7.09 7.75
C ALA A 91 -0.29 7.45 8.59
N MET A 92 0.92 7.42 8.01
CA MET A 92 2.13 7.83 8.72
C MET A 92 2.14 9.35 9.00
N PRO A 93 2.64 9.78 10.18
CA PRO A 93 2.81 11.19 10.50
C PRO A 93 3.57 11.95 9.42
N GLY A 94 3.07 13.14 9.04
CA GLY A 94 3.72 13.99 8.05
C GLY A 94 3.49 13.60 6.59
N MET A 95 2.83 12.47 6.27
CA MET A 95 2.60 12.09 4.87
C MET A 95 1.45 12.84 4.20
N VAL A 96 0.35 13.09 4.91
CA VAL A 96 -0.79 13.87 4.37
C VAL A 96 -0.39 15.33 4.25
N GLU A 97 0.27 15.88 5.27
CA GLU A 97 0.70 17.28 5.37
C GLU A 97 1.57 17.73 4.19
N ARG A 98 2.38 16.83 3.62
CA ARG A 98 3.24 17.14 2.46
C ARG A 98 2.46 17.49 1.19
N PHE A 99 1.19 17.09 1.10
CA PHE A 99 0.33 17.38 -0.04
C PHE A 99 -0.55 18.64 0.18
N PHE A 100 -0.63 19.13 1.42
CA PHE A 100 -1.39 20.32 1.81
C PHE A 100 -0.48 21.29 2.58
N PRO A 101 0.51 21.91 1.90
CA PRO A 101 1.49 22.77 2.55
C PRO A 101 0.93 24.14 2.98
N ASP A 102 -0.26 24.51 2.50
CA ASP A 102 -0.90 25.77 2.86
C ASP A 102 -1.54 25.66 4.27
N PRO A 103 -1.14 26.51 5.24
CA PRO A 103 -1.72 26.48 6.59
C PRO A 103 -3.24 26.65 6.63
N SER A 104 -3.86 27.25 5.61
CA SER A 104 -5.33 27.37 5.52
C SER A 104 -6.04 26.03 5.32
N GLU A 105 -5.32 24.99 4.89
CA GLU A 105 -5.84 23.63 4.66
C GLU A 105 -5.72 22.73 5.90
N ALA A 106 -5.20 23.25 7.03
CA ALA A 106 -4.93 22.47 8.23
C ALA A 106 -6.17 21.72 8.77
N GLN A 107 -7.36 22.32 8.68
CA GLN A 107 -8.59 21.65 9.10
C GLN A 107 -8.95 20.46 8.19
N MET A 108 -8.73 20.58 6.88
CA MET A 108 -8.94 19.48 5.93
C MET A 108 -7.97 18.33 6.21
N VAL A 109 -6.71 18.63 6.51
CA VAL A 109 -5.72 17.64 6.92
C VAL A 109 -6.16 16.92 8.20
N ALA A 110 -6.67 17.66 9.19
CA ALA A 110 -7.19 17.09 10.42
C ALA A 110 -8.41 16.18 10.16
N ASP A 111 -9.34 16.61 9.30
CA ASP A 111 -10.53 15.84 8.94
C ASP A 111 -10.16 14.53 8.21
N ILE A 112 -9.20 14.60 7.27
CA ILE A 112 -8.65 13.40 6.61
C ILE A 112 -8.03 12.46 7.65
N ARG A 113 -7.18 12.97 8.55
CA ARG A 113 -6.52 12.17 9.58
C ARG A 113 -7.52 11.54 10.56
N ASN A 114 -8.61 12.22 10.89
CA ASN A 114 -9.69 11.69 11.73
C ASN A 114 -10.42 10.49 11.11
N THR A 115 -10.27 10.26 9.80
CA THR A 115 -10.86 9.08 9.13
C THR A 115 -9.97 7.84 9.25
N PHE A 116 -8.69 7.99 9.63
CA PHE A 116 -7.74 6.90 9.65
C PHE A 116 -7.84 6.10 10.95
N ALA A 117 -7.77 4.78 10.82
CA ALA A 117 -7.44 3.91 11.95
C ALA A 117 -5.96 4.09 12.28
N LYS A 118 -5.62 4.13 13.58
CA LYS A 118 -4.22 4.23 13.99
C LYS A 118 -3.47 2.99 13.53
N LEU A 119 -2.31 3.20 12.92
CA LEU A 119 -1.46 2.15 12.34
C LEU A 119 -0.01 2.42 12.70
N TRP A 120 0.69 1.36 13.10
CA TRP A 120 2.11 1.41 13.46
C TRP A 120 2.87 0.32 12.71
N GLY A 121 3.97 0.71 12.06
CA GLY A 121 4.97 -0.23 11.56
C GLY A 121 5.79 -0.79 12.71
N LEU A 122 6.11 -2.08 12.67
CA LEU A 122 6.88 -2.78 13.70
C LEU A 122 8.35 -3.03 13.30
N GLU A 123 8.81 -2.41 12.22
CA GLU A 123 10.17 -2.60 11.68
C GLU A 123 11.30 -1.98 12.53
N ASN A 124 10.99 -1.00 13.38
CA ASN A 124 11.98 -0.29 14.20
C ASN A 124 11.88 -0.71 15.67
N ASP A 125 13.02 -0.91 16.33
CA ASP A 125 13.09 -1.24 17.76
C ASP A 125 13.22 0.03 18.64
N ASP A 126 12.35 1.01 18.40
CA ASP A 126 12.28 2.23 19.20
C ASP A 126 11.23 2.14 20.31
N GLU A 127 11.28 3.08 21.26
CA GLU A 127 10.41 3.12 22.43
C GLU A 127 8.92 3.18 22.05
N LYS A 128 8.56 3.85 20.96
CA LYS A 128 7.16 3.93 20.51
C LYS A 128 6.68 2.60 19.99
N THR A 129 7.51 1.91 19.21
CA THR A 129 7.17 0.57 18.70
C THR A 129 7.02 -0.42 19.86
N ARG A 130 7.94 -0.42 20.83
CA ARG A 130 7.86 -1.30 22.00
C ARG A 130 6.62 -1.04 22.82
N ALA A 131 6.29 0.22 23.09
CA ALA A 131 5.09 0.59 23.84
C ALA A 131 3.80 0.11 23.16
N VAL A 132 3.72 0.19 21.83
CA VAL A 132 2.56 -0.30 21.08
C VAL A 132 2.50 -1.84 21.10
N ILE A 133 3.64 -2.54 21.01
CA ILE A 133 3.70 -3.99 21.15
C ILE A 133 3.22 -4.43 22.54
N GLU A 134 3.71 -3.79 23.60
CA GLU A 134 3.31 -4.07 24.98
C GLU A 134 1.81 -3.85 25.19
N ASP A 135 1.26 -2.73 24.71
CA ASP A 135 -0.18 -2.45 24.82
C ASP A 135 -1.01 -3.47 24.03
N ALA A 136 -0.54 -3.89 22.85
CA ALA A 136 -1.21 -4.90 22.05
C ALA A 136 -1.16 -6.31 22.65
N ILE A 137 -0.10 -6.65 23.38
CA ILE A 137 -0.03 -7.90 24.15
C ILE A 137 -0.99 -7.84 25.34
N ALA A 138 -1.07 -6.69 26.03
CA ALA A 138 -1.94 -6.51 27.18
C ALA A 138 -3.44 -6.44 26.81
N HIS A 139 -3.76 -5.90 25.62
CA HIS A 139 -5.12 -5.62 25.16
C HIS A 139 -5.35 -6.09 23.70
N PRO A 140 -5.16 -7.38 23.38
CA PRO A 140 -5.16 -7.87 22.01
C PRO A 140 -6.52 -7.73 21.30
N GLU A 141 -7.62 -7.57 22.04
CA GLU A 141 -8.96 -7.31 21.50
C GLU A 141 -9.08 -5.95 20.79
N ARG A 142 -8.19 -5.00 21.10
CA ARG A 142 -8.18 -3.65 20.53
C ARG A 142 -7.42 -3.56 19.21
N TYR A 143 -6.76 -4.64 18.80
CA TYR A 143 -5.80 -4.61 17.71
C TYR A 143 -6.06 -5.67 16.66
N VAL A 144 -5.47 -5.45 15.48
CA VAL A 144 -5.31 -6.42 14.41
C VAL A 144 -3.84 -6.37 13.98
N LEU A 145 -3.16 -7.51 14.02
CA LEU A 145 -1.79 -7.63 13.53
C LEU A 145 -1.83 -8.07 12.06
N LYS A 146 -1.21 -7.27 11.18
CA LYS A 146 -1.19 -7.51 9.73
C LYS A 146 0.24 -7.70 9.24
N PRO A 147 0.55 -8.83 8.57
CA PRO A 147 1.83 -8.97 7.88
C PRO A 147 1.88 -8.13 6.60
N ASN A 148 2.90 -7.29 6.47
CA ASN A 148 3.20 -6.48 5.28
C ASN A 148 3.92 -7.35 4.22
N LYS A 149 3.30 -8.47 3.81
CA LYS A 149 3.77 -9.31 2.69
C LYS A 149 2.93 -9.04 1.43
N GLU A 150 3.56 -9.06 0.27
CA GLU A 150 2.84 -9.11 -1.01
C GLU A 150 1.86 -10.31 -0.99
N GLY A 151 0.62 -10.08 -1.42
CA GLY A 151 -0.46 -11.06 -1.34
C GLY A 151 -1.44 -10.87 -0.17
N GLY A 152 -1.17 -9.96 0.78
CA GLY A 152 -2.12 -9.62 1.86
C GLY A 152 -2.40 -10.82 2.77
N GLY A 153 -1.35 -11.32 3.43
CA GLY A 153 -1.41 -12.52 4.28
C GLY A 153 -2.50 -12.49 5.37
N VAL A 154 -2.63 -13.60 6.10
CA VAL A 154 -3.67 -13.75 7.13
C VAL A 154 -3.46 -12.72 8.25
N ASN A 155 -4.50 -11.93 8.54
CA ASN A 155 -4.54 -11.04 9.71
C ASN A 155 -4.66 -11.89 10.99
N PHE A 156 -4.11 -11.40 12.10
CA PHE A 156 -4.22 -12.06 13.40
C PHE A 156 -5.05 -11.21 14.37
N TRP A 157 -5.80 -11.88 15.24
CA TRP A 157 -6.71 -11.28 16.22
C TRP A 157 -6.61 -11.97 17.57
N GLY A 158 -6.87 -11.25 18.66
CA GLY A 158 -6.95 -11.84 19.99
C GLY A 158 -5.65 -12.55 20.37
N GLN A 159 -5.76 -13.79 20.86
CA GLN A 159 -4.60 -14.55 21.33
C GLN A 159 -3.52 -14.76 20.24
N ASP A 160 -3.91 -14.85 18.96
CA ASP A 160 -2.94 -14.99 17.86
C ASP A 160 -2.01 -13.77 17.74
N ILE A 161 -2.43 -12.58 18.19
CA ILE A 161 -1.57 -11.38 18.24
C ILE A 161 -0.50 -11.57 19.30
N VAL A 162 -0.88 -12.03 20.49
CA VAL A 162 0.04 -12.24 21.63
C VAL A 162 1.11 -13.25 21.24
N ASP A 163 0.69 -14.42 20.77
CA ASP A 163 1.59 -15.52 20.39
C ASP A 163 2.62 -15.08 19.32
N LYS A 164 2.20 -14.20 18.41
CA LYS A 164 3.07 -13.65 17.36
C LYS A 164 4.00 -12.56 17.87
N LEU A 165 3.52 -11.67 18.74
CA LEU A 165 4.31 -10.54 19.24
C LEU A 165 5.31 -10.95 20.32
N GLU A 166 5.00 -11.94 21.15
CA GLU A 166 5.95 -12.47 22.16
C GLU A 166 7.18 -13.14 21.51
N THR A 167 7.01 -13.67 20.31
CA THR A 167 8.08 -14.30 19.52
C THR A 167 8.64 -13.38 18.43
N PHE A 168 8.17 -12.13 18.35
CA PHE A 168 8.53 -11.19 17.30
C PHE A 168 9.94 -10.62 17.48
N THR A 169 10.71 -10.61 16.38
CA THR A 169 11.97 -9.87 16.27
C THR A 169 11.88 -8.85 15.13
N PRO A 170 12.07 -7.53 15.39
CA PRO A 170 11.86 -6.44 14.41
C PRO A 170 12.59 -6.61 13.07
N LYS A 171 13.76 -7.25 13.07
CA LYS A 171 14.63 -7.38 11.89
C LYS A 171 14.16 -8.40 10.84
N LEU A 172 13.19 -9.28 11.15
CA LEU A 172 12.85 -10.41 10.27
C LEU A 172 11.47 -10.32 9.61
N PHE A 173 10.60 -9.41 10.04
CA PHE A 173 9.22 -9.39 9.53
C PHE A 173 8.71 -7.96 9.39
N GLY A 174 8.35 -7.56 8.17
CA GLY A 174 7.52 -6.38 7.96
C GLY A 174 6.12 -6.66 8.48
N LEU A 175 5.83 -6.27 9.73
CA LEU A 175 4.49 -6.33 10.32
C LEU A 175 4.01 -4.91 10.59
N SER A 176 2.70 -4.71 10.50
CA SER A 176 2.04 -3.54 11.04
C SER A 176 0.94 -3.96 12.01
N ILE A 177 0.71 -3.13 13.02
CA ILE A 177 -0.41 -3.30 13.94
C ILE A 177 -1.37 -2.12 13.80
N GLN A 178 -2.65 -2.40 13.89
CA GLN A 178 -3.72 -1.43 13.64
C GLN A 178 -4.80 -1.57 14.72
N THR A 179 -5.43 -0.46 15.12
CA THR A 179 -6.60 -0.55 16.00
C THR A 179 -7.76 -1.23 15.29
N SER A 180 -8.53 -2.04 16.03
CA SER A 180 -9.67 -2.76 15.48
C SER A 180 -10.82 -1.82 15.08
N HIS A 181 -10.93 -0.63 15.69
CA HIS A 181 -11.95 0.38 15.43
C HIS A 181 -11.34 1.80 15.28
N ASN A 182 -12.05 2.71 14.59
CA ASN A 182 -11.75 4.15 14.60
C ASN A 182 -12.20 4.74 15.94
N ASN A 183 -11.27 5.21 16.77
CA ASN A 183 -11.59 5.87 18.04
C ASN A 183 -12.32 7.19 17.77
N ARG A 184 -13.65 7.18 17.85
CA ARG A 184 -14.48 8.40 17.92
C ARG A 184 -14.69 8.93 19.33
N SER A 185 -14.06 8.36 20.36
CA SER A 185 -14.41 8.66 21.75
C SER A 185 -13.20 8.94 22.65
N GLU A 186 -12.44 10.00 22.35
CA GLU A 186 -11.62 10.70 23.35
C GLU A 186 -11.67 12.20 23.06
N GLN A 187 -12.80 12.84 23.38
CA GLN A 187 -12.80 14.27 23.68
C GLN A 187 -12.59 14.43 25.19
N PRO A 188 -11.71 15.34 25.65
CA PRO A 188 -11.53 15.57 27.08
C PRO A 188 -12.82 16.16 27.67
N GLU A 189 -13.36 15.51 28.71
CA GLU A 189 -14.45 16.06 29.51
C GLU A 189 -14.03 17.43 30.04
N THR A 190 -14.72 18.47 29.56
CA THR A 190 -14.62 19.79 30.15
C THR A 190 -15.25 19.74 31.53
N ALA A 191 -14.42 19.86 32.57
CA ALA A 191 -14.86 19.99 33.95
C ALA A 191 -15.78 21.22 34.08
N LYS A 192 -17.09 20.98 34.17
CA LYS A 192 -18.05 21.97 34.69
C LYS A 192 -17.77 22.20 36.17
N ALA A 193 -17.02 23.24 36.48
CA ALA A 193 -17.01 23.79 37.83
C ALA A 193 -18.34 24.52 38.08
N HIS A 194 -19.24 23.88 38.81
CA HIS A 194 -20.27 24.55 39.58
C HIS A 194 -19.65 25.16 40.84
N ARG A 195 -19.92 26.46 41.05
CA ARG A 195 -20.13 27.21 42.31
C ARG A 195 -20.39 28.65 41.84
N GLY A 196 -21.54 29.24 42.12
CA GLY A 196 -22.01 29.61 43.45
C GLY A 196 -21.70 31.08 43.62
#